data_AF-Q9K7P4-F1
#
_entry.id   AF-Q9K7P4-F1
#
_cell.length_a   1.000
_cell.length_b   1.000
_cell.length_c   1.000
_cell.angle_alpha   90.00
_cell.angle_beta   90.00
_cell.angle_gamma   90.00
#
_symmetry.space_group_name_H-M   'P 1'
#
loop_
_entity.id
_entity.type
_entity.pdbx_description
1 polymer ?
#
loop_
_entity_poly.entity_id
_entity_poly.type
_entity_poly.pdbx_seq_one_letter_code
_entity_poly.pdbx_strand_id
1 'polypeptide(L)'
;MKRVELIEALKTTLEEKELPALAYQYVIWNEARGYQTQSFSWFQANIELLCSLEAIDQESAVHKACQSFTHIGAMANVIRDQEEFQDFCTFMNVIPFA
;
A
#
# COMPACT_ATOMS: atom_id res chain seq x y z
N MET A 1 -5.75 2.04 14.96
CA MET A 1 -5.18 0.66 14.97
C MET A 1 -3.66 0.75 15.15
N LYS A 2 -2.99 -0.28 15.71
CA LYS A 2 -1.53 -0.21 15.87
C LYS A 2 -0.85 -0.56 14.54
N ARG A 3 0.22 0.16 14.20
CA ARG A 3 0.96 -0.02 12.94
C ARG A 3 1.46 -1.47 12.73
N VAL A 4 1.86 -2.13 13.82
CA VAL A 4 2.32 -3.53 13.80
C VAL A 4 1.22 -4.48 13.33
N GLU A 5 -0.01 -4.30 13.82
CA GLU A 5 -1.18 -5.12 13.44
C GLU A 5 -1.48 -5.00 11.94
N LEU A 6 -1.38 -3.79 11.39
CA LEU A 6 -1.57 -3.57 9.94
C LEU A 6 -0.47 -4.25 9.11
N ILE A 7 0.79 -4.18 9.54
CA ILE A 7 1.90 -4.80 8.82
C ILE A 7 1.71 -6.32 8.81
N GLU A 8 1.29 -6.92 9.92
CA GLU A 8 0.96 -8.34 9.99
C GLU A 8 -0.18 -8.70 9.04
N ALA A 9 -1.31 -7.99 9.10
CA ALA A 9 -2.45 -8.22 8.22
C ALA A 9 -2.08 -8.08 6.72
N LEU A 10 -1.19 -7.13 6.40
CA LEU A 10 -0.67 -6.92 5.06
C LEU A 10 0.21 -8.07 4.58
N LYS A 11 1.10 -8.58 5.43
CA LYS A 11 1.95 -9.74 5.11
C LYS A 11 1.12 -11.00 4.93
N THR A 12 0.18 -11.29 5.83
CA THR A 12 -0.77 -12.40 5.68
C THR A 12 -1.54 -12.30 4.37
N THR A 13 -2.08 -11.11 4.06
CA THR A 13 -2.85 -10.90 2.82
C THR A 13 -2.01 -11.13 1.56
N LEU A 14 -0.72 -10.77 1.56
CA LEU A 14 0.19 -11.01 0.44
C LEU A 14 0.52 -12.49 0.24
N GLU A 15 0.55 -13.28 1.31
CA GLU A 15 0.85 -14.71 1.28
C GLU A 15 -0.38 -15.54 0.90
N GLU A 16 -1.57 -15.15 1.36
CA GLU A 16 -2.79 -15.95 1.24
C GLU A 16 -3.70 -15.56 0.07
N LYS A 17 -3.57 -14.35 -0.47
CA LYS A 17 -4.48 -13.83 -1.52
C LYS A 17 -3.72 -13.39 -2.76
N GLU A 18 -4.33 -13.58 -3.92
CA GLU A 18 -3.80 -13.03 -5.17
C GLU A 18 -3.95 -11.52 -5.18
N LEU A 19 -2.82 -10.81 -5.26
CA LEU A 19 -2.76 -9.36 -5.35
C LEU A 19 -2.08 -8.89 -6.64
N PRO A 20 -2.37 -7.67 -7.10
CA PRO A 20 -1.60 -7.06 -8.20
C PRO A 20 -0.11 -6.99 -7.88
N ALA A 21 0.76 -7.20 -8.86
CA ALA A 21 2.22 -7.14 -8.69
C ALA A 21 2.69 -5.81 -8.03
N LEU A 22 2.02 -4.70 -8.33
CA LEU A 22 2.33 -3.40 -7.73
C LEU A 22 2.01 -3.33 -6.24
N ALA A 23 1.06 -4.11 -5.73
CA ALA A 23 0.84 -4.25 -4.29
C ALA A 23 2.07 -4.85 -3.62
N TYR A 24 2.63 -5.94 -4.17
CA TYR A 24 3.88 -6.52 -3.69
C TYR A 24 5.02 -5.50 -3.71
N GLN A 25 5.20 -4.79 -4.82
CA GLN A 25 6.25 -3.77 -4.95
C GLN A 25 6.10 -2.64 -3.93
N TYR A 26 4.87 -2.17 -3.71
CA TYR A 26 4.57 -1.15 -2.70
C TYR A 26 4.92 -1.60 -1.29
N VAL A 27 4.63 -2.86 -0.95
CA VAL A 27 4.95 -3.39 0.39
C VAL A 27 6.45 -3.54 0.58
N ILE A 28 7.17 -4.10 -0.40
CA ILE A 28 8.63 -4.25 -0.32
C ILE A 28 9.32 -2.87 -0.23
N TRP A 29 8.85 -1.91 -1.02
CA TRP A 29 9.35 -0.53 -0.99
C TRP A 29 9.17 0.12 0.39
N ASN A 30 8.00 -0.09 1.01
CA ASN A 30 7.73 0.40 2.36
C ASN A 30 8.54 -0.33 3.43
N GLU A 31 8.71 -1.64 3.29
CA GLU A 31 9.54 -2.44 4.20
C GLU A 31 10.99 -1.94 4.20
N ALA A 32 11.55 -1.62 3.03
CA ALA A 32 12.88 -1.02 2.90
C ALA A 32 13.01 0.35 3.61
N ARG A 33 11.89 1.04 3.84
CA ARG A 33 11.79 2.31 4.58
C ARG A 33 11.31 2.13 6.02
N GLY A 34 11.30 0.89 6.53
CA GLY A 34 10.82 0.58 7.88
C GLY A 34 9.34 0.94 8.10
N TYR A 35 8.55 0.97 7.03
CA TYR A 35 7.16 1.42 7.02
C TYR A 35 6.98 2.85 7.56
N GLN A 36 7.97 3.74 7.41
CA GLN A 36 7.92 5.11 7.93
C GLN A 36 7.47 6.17 6.91
N THR A 37 7.07 5.75 5.71
CA THR A 37 6.61 6.67 4.67
C THR A 37 5.29 7.34 5.05
N GLN A 38 5.07 8.53 4.50
CA GLN A 38 3.79 9.21 4.53
C GLN A 38 2.73 8.37 3.82
N SER A 39 3.03 7.87 2.62
CA SER A 39 2.10 7.03 1.86
C SER A 39 1.61 5.81 2.65
N PHE A 40 2.45 5.15 3.46
CA PHE A 40 2.01 4.06 4.33
C PHE A 40 1.13 4.54 5.49
N SER A 41 1.43 5.72 6.04
CA SER A 41 0.59 6.35 7.06
C SER A 41 -0.81 6.70 6.52
N TRP A 42 -0.89 7.17 5.27
CA TRP A 42 -2.14 7.37 4.55
C TRP A 42 -2.87 6.06 4.25
N PHE A 43 -2.15 5.02 3.81
CA PHE A 43 -2.70 3.69 3.61
C PHE A 43 -3.33 3.17 4.91
N GLN A 44 -2.62 3.26 6.03
CA GLN A 44 -3.13 2.89 7.35
C GLN A 44 -4.44 3.60 7.68
N ALA A 45 -4.50 4.93 7.54
CA ALA A 45 -5.71 5.70 7.82
C ALA A 45 -6.89 5.28 6.92
N ASN A 46 -6.64 4.99 5.64
CA ASN A 46 -7.66 4.52 4.72
C ASN A 46 -8.18 3.13 5.08
N ILE A 47 -7.32 2.22 5.54
CA ILE A 47 -7.75 0.90 6.03
C ILE A 47 -8.65 1.05 7.26
N GLU A 48 -8.26 1.87 8.24
CA GLU A 48 -9.09 2.12 9.44
C GLU A 48 -10.47 2.68 9.07
N LEU A 49 -10.51 3.61 8.12
CA LEU A 49 -11.74 4.17 7.59
C LEU A 49 -12.59 3.11 6.88
N LEU A 50 -11.97 2.30 6.02
CA LEU A 50 -12.67 1.27 5.26
C LEU A 50 -13.28 0.19 6.16
N CYS A 51 -12.53 -0.29 7.17
CA CYS A 51 -13.06 -1.20 8.18
C CYS A 51 -14.27 -0.61 8.90
N SER A 52 -14.21 0.68 9.23
CA SER A 52 -15.28 1.38 9.95
C SER A 52 -16.52 1.60 9.10
N LEU A 53 -16.34 1.97 7.82
CA LEU A 53 -17.44 2.28 6.90
C LEU A 53 -18.17 1.02 6.42
N GLU A 54 -17.43 -0.05 6.13
CA GLU A 54 -17.99 -1.28 5.56
C GLU A 54 -18.21 -2.39 6.60
N ALA A 55 -17.83 -2.16 7.86
CA ALA A 55 -17.89 -3.15 8.94
C ALA A 55 -17.19 -4.48 8.57
N ILE A 56 -16.04 -4.37 7.91
CA ILE A 56 -15.19 -5.52 7.51
C ILE A 56 -13.94 -5.61 8.37
N ASP A 57 -13.35 -6.80 8.41
CA ASP A 57 -12.07 -7.04 9.08
C ASP A 57 -10.89 -6.38 8.34
N GLN A 58 -9.75 -6.31 9.02
CA GLN A 58 -8.54 -5.64 8.50
C GLN A 58 -7.95 -6.32 7.27
N GLU A 59 -7.91 -7.66 7.22
CA GLU A 59 -7.35 -8.40 6.08
C GLU A 59 -8.21 -8.22 4.83
N SER A 60 -9.54 -8.19 5.00
CA SER A 60 -10.50 -7.90 3.95
C SER A 60 -10.35 -6.47 3.44
N ALA A 61 -10.19 -5.50 4.33
CA ALA A 61 -9.95 -4.10 3.96
C ALA A 61 -8.62 -3.91 3.23
N VAL A 62 -7.54 -4.53 3.74
CA VAL A 62 -6.21 -4.50 3.11
C VAL A 62 -6.25 -5.12 1.72
N HIS A 63 -6.84 -6.31 1.60
CA HIS A 63 -7.02 -6.97 0.31
C HIS A 63 -7.75 -6.06 -0.68
N LYS A 64 -8.89 -5.48 -0.28
CA LYS A 64 -9.68 -4.57 -1.12
C LYS A 64 -8.90 -3.33 -1.55
N ALA A 65 -8.11 -2.75 -0.64
CA ALA A 65 -7.29 -1.58 -0.97
C ALA A 65 -6.16 -1.93 -1.95
N CYS A 66 -5.45 -3.04 -1.72
CA CYS A 66 -4.36 -3.49 -2.57
C CYS A 66 -4.82 -3.90 -3.98
N GLN A 67 -6.05 -4.38 -4.14
CA GLN A 67 -6.66 -4.66 -5.46
C GLN A 67 -6.73 -3.41 -6.36
N SER A 68 -6.72 -2.19 -5.79
CA SER A 68 -6.72 -0.96 -6.58
C SER A 68 -5.37 -0.63 -7.23
N PHE A 69 -4.29 -1.34 -6.87
CA PHE A 69 -2.92 -1.03 -7.31
C PHE A 69 -2.66 -1.67 -8.68
N THR A 70 -3.43 -1.28 -9.69
CA THR A 70 -3.47 -1.98 -10.99
C THR A 70 -2.42 -1.47 -11.98
N HIS A 71 -1.99 -0.22 -11.86
CA HIS A 71 -1.01 0.41 -12.75
C HIS A 71 -0.31 1.57 -12.05
N ILE A 72 0.82 2.05 -12.60
CA ILE A 72 1.64 3.10 -11.98
C ILE A 72 0.86 4.41 -11.74
N GLY A 73 -0.07 4.76 -12.63
CA GLY A 73 -0.94 5.92 -12.46
C GLY A 73 -1.85 5.80 -11.24
N ALA A 74 -2.35 4.59 -10.93
CA ALA A 74 -3.10 4.35 -9.71
C ALA A 74 -2.23 4.54 -8.45
N MET A 75 -0.93 4.24 -8.53
CA MET A 75 0.00 4.43 -7.41
C MET A 75 0.18 5.91 -7.05
N ALA A 76 -0.02 6.85 -7.98
CA ALA A 76 0.01 8.28 -7.66
C ALA A 76 -1.14 8.71 -6.71
N ASN A 77 -2.25 7.97 -6.68
CA ASN A 77 -3.35 8.24 -5.74
C ASN A 77 -3.04 7.72 -4.32
N VAL A 78 -2.13 6.76 -4.21
CA VAL A 78 -1.69 6.12 -2.96
C VAL A 78 -0.46 6.83 -2.40
N ILE A 79 0.52 7.11 -3.26
CA ILE A 79 1.76 7.82 -2.97
C ILE A 79 1.61 9.24 -3.46
N ARG A 80 0.91 10.05 -2.65
CA ARG A 80 0.56 11.44 -2.99
C ARG A 80 1.72 12.40 -2.86
N ASP A 81 2.70 12.05 -2.03
CA ASP A 81 3.92 12.83 -1.89
C ASP A 81 4.80 12.61 -3.13
N GLN A 82 5.16 13.71 -3.79
CA GLN A 82 5.87 13.67 -5.07
C GLN A 82 7.28 13.08 -4.93
N GLU A 83 7.96 13.35 -3.81
CA GLU A 83 9.30 12.80 -3.55
C GLU A 83 9.21 11.30 -3.30
N GLU A 84 8.26 10.85 -2.48
CA GLU A 84 8.01 9.42 -2.26
C GLU A 84 7.61 8.70 -3.55
N PHE A 85 6.84 9.34 -4.43
CA PHE A 85 6.43 8.74 -5.70
C PHE A 85 7.62 8.58 -6.66
N GLN A 86 8.49 9.59 -6.76
CA GLN A 86 9.72 9.49 -7.55
C GLN A 86 10.69 8.44 -7.01
N ASP A 87 10.80 8.37 -5.69
CA ASP A 87 11.59 7.38 -4.98
C ASP A 87 11.03 5.96 -5.17
N PHE A 88 9.71 5.78 -5.16
CA PHE A 88 9.05 4.52 -5.53
C PHE A 88 9.29 4.14 -6.99
N CYS A 89 9.16 5.08 -7.93
CA CYS A 89 9.45 4.83 -9.34
C CYS A 89 10.91 4.42 -9.55
N THR A 90 11.84 5.08 -8.84
CA THR A 90 13.26 4.74 -8.84
C THR A 90 13.50 3.34 -8.29
N PHE A 91 12.87 2.99 -7.16
CA PHE A 91 12.92 1.65 -6.58
C PHE A 91 12.48 0.56 -7.56
N MET A 92 11.44 0.82 -8.34
CA MET A 92 10.95 -0.11 -9.36
C MET A 92 11.73 -0.08 -10.69
N ASN A 93 12.76 0.78 -10.82
CA ASN A 93 13.44 1.07 -12.09
C ASN A 93 12.48 1.49 -13.23
N VAL A 94 11.42 2.23 -12.89
CA VAL A 94 10.46 2.77 -13.87
C VAL A 94 10.73 4.26 -14.06
N ILE A 95 10.85 4.71 -15.30
CA ILE A 95 10.84 6.14 -15.62
C ILE A 95 9.37 6.58 -15.65
N PRO A 96 8.91 7.46 -14.74
CA PRO A 96 7.57 8.01 -14.83
C PRO A 96 7.50 8.85 -16.12
N PHE A 97 6.60 8.49 -17.04
CA PHE A 97 6.31 9.37 -18.17
C PHE A 97 5.58 10.60 -17.62
N ALA A 98 6.27 11.74 -17.67
CA ALA A 98 5.76 13.05 -17.29
C ALA A 98 4.70 13.54 -18.29
#